data_AF-A0A2V9SJ56-F1
#
_entry.id   AF-A0A2V9SJ56-F1
#
_cell.length_a   1.000
_cell.length_b   1.000
_cell.length_c   1.000
_cell.angle_alpha   90.00
_cell.angle_beta   90.00
_cell.angle_gamma   90.00
#
_symmetry.space_group_name_H-M   'P 1'
#
loop_
_entity.id
_entity.type
_entity.pdbx_description
1 polymer ?
#
loop_
_entity_poly.entity_id
_entity_poly.type
_entity_poly.pdbx_seq_one_letter_code
_entity_poly.pdbx_strand_id
1 'polypeptide(L)'
;MNTNIVRKTEPSAGTGPEIFRFESPGDYLRGRFINIETVDLGGKPTLRYIMHDEEEDRTYSFLGTVDLNTKIRSSDVGKILEIRYGGKDPNPEPGKNAIKRFKVFAQKDK
;
A
#
# COMPACT_ATOMS: atom_id res chain seq x y z
N MET A 1 -15.60 6.92 37.60
CA MET A 1 -15.01 5.74 36.93
C MET A 1 -15.24 5.96 35.45
N ASN A 2 -14.19 6.31 34.70
CA ASN A 2 -14.34 6.82 33.34
C ASN A 2 -13.92 5.73 32.37
N THR A 3 -14.91 5.08 31.76
CA THR A 3 -14.71 4.05 30.74
C THR A 3 -14.49 4.75 29.39
N ASN A 4 -13.24 4.83 28.95
CA ASN A 4 -12.93 5.28 27.59
C ASN A 4 -13.33 4.18 26.60
N ILE A 5 -14.48 4.35 25.96
CA ILE A 5 -14.92 3.54 24.83
C ILE A 5 -14.09 4.00 23.62
N VAL A 6 -13.10 3.21 23.22
CA VAL A 6 -12.43 3.37 21.93
C VAL A 6 -13.46 3.01 20.87
N ARG A 7 -14.12 4.03 20.29
CA ARG A 7 -14.98 3.87 19.13
C ARG A 7 -14.12 3.38 17.98
N LYS A 8 -14.17 2.06 17.73
CA LYS A 8 -13.73 1.47 16.47
C LYS A 8 -14.64 2.05 15.40
N THR A 9 -14.21 3.11 14.73
CA THR A 9 -14.89 3.65 13.55
C THR A 9 -14.86 2.57 12.48
N GLU A 10 -15.96 1.83 12.36
CA GLU A 10 -16.29 1.12 11.14
C GLU A 10 -16.34 2.16 10.01
N PRO A 11 -15.68 1.94 8.86
CA PRO A 11 -15.82 2.87 7.75
C PRO A 11 -17.28 2.85 7.30
N SER A 12 -17.92 4.00 7.45
CA SER A 12 -19.24 4.31 6.89
C SER A 12 -19.26 3.98 5.41
N ALA A 13 -20.38 3.42 4.95
CA ALA A 13 -20.64 3.10 3.56
C ALA A 13 -20.14 4.19 2.58
N GLY A 14 -19.18 3.83 1.72
CA GLY A 14 -19.20 4.25 0.32
C GLY A 14 -18.35 5.43 -0.16
N THR A 15 -17.34 5.93 0.56
CA THR A 15 -16.46 7.02 0.04
C THR A 15 -14.96 6.84 0.29
N GLY A 16 -14.53 5.72 0.87
CA GLY A 16 -13.10 5.44 1.11
C GLY A 16 -12.38 4.87 -0.13
N PRO A 17 -11.04 4.93 -0.17
CA PRO A 17 -10.26 4.28 -1.22
C PRO A 17 -10.58 2.78 -1.35
N GLU A 18 -10.70 2.30 -2.58
CA GLU A 18 -10.85 0.87 -2.86
C GLU A 18 -9.57 0.12 -2.47
N ILE A 19 -9.68 -1.10 -1.94
CA ILE A 19 -8.50 -1.87 -1.53
C ILE A 19 -7.95 -2.62 -2.73
N PHE A 20 -6.77 -2.23 -3.20
CA PHE A 20 -6.04 -2.95 -4.24
C PHE A 20 -5.16 -4.05 -3.63
N ARG A 21 -5.26 -5.26 -4.17
CA ARG A 21 -4.49 -6.43 -3.72
C ARG A 21 -3.64 -6.97 -4.86
N PHE A 22 -2.32 -7.01 -4.65
CA PHE A 22 -1.40 -7.69 -5.56
C PHE A 22 -1.45 -9.21 -5.29
N GLU A 23 -2.16 -9.95 -6.12
CA GLU A 23 -2.42 -11.39 -5.96
C GLU A 23 -1.49 -12.23 -6.83
N SER A 24 -1.29 -11.82 -8.08
CA SER A 24 -0.57 -12.58 -9.10
C SER A 24 0.67 -11.84 -9.62
N PRO A 25 1.81 -12.53 -9.85
CA PRO A 25 2.96 -11.91 -10.50
C PRO A 25 2.55 -11.29 -11.83
N GLY A 26 2.89 -10.02 -12.04
CA GLY A 26 2.45 -9.24 -13.20
C GLY A 26 1.43 -8.16 -12.85
N ASP A 27 0.66 -8.32 -11.77
CA ASP A 27 -0.27 -7.29 -11.28
C ASP A 27 0.47 -5.97 -11.09
N TYR A 28 -0.15 -4.87 -11.53
CA TYR A 28 0.42 -3.55 -11.41
C TYR A 28 -0.64 -2.51 -11.02
N LEU A 29 -0.16 -1.44 -10.41
CA LEU A 29 -0.94 -0.25 -10.09
C LEU A 29 -0.11 0.97 -10.50
N ARG A 30 -0.69 1.84 -11.32
CA ARG A 30 -0.07 3.09 -11.75
C ARG A 30 -0.98 4.25 -11.35
N GLY A 31 -0.38 5.34 -10.87
CA GLY A 31 -1.17 6.51 -10.50
C GLY A 31 -0.37 7.53 -9.72
N ARG A 32 -1.03 8.64 -9.38
CA ARG A 32 -0.48 9.67 -8.51
C ARG A 32 -0.47 9.17 -7.07
N PHE A 33 0.70 9.17 -6.44
CA PHE A 33 0.82 8.79 -5.04
C PHE A 33 0.35 9.92 -4.13
N ILE A 34 -0.74 9.68 -3.39
CA ILE A 34 -1.48 10.73 -2.68
C ILE A 34 -1.02 10.83 -1.22
N ASN A 35 -0.90 9.70 -0.53
CA ASN A 35 -0.63 9.70 0.89
C ASN A 35 -0.03 8.39 1.39
N ILE A 36 0.65 8.48 2.53
CA ILE A 36 1.10 7.37 3.35
C ILE A 36 0.60 7.58 4.78
N GLU A 37 0.01 6.54 5.36
CA GLU A 37 -0.47 6.60 6.74
C GLU A 37 -0.17 5.30 7.47
N THR A 38 -0.23 5.34 8.80
CA THR A 38 -0.08 4.15 9.65
C THR A 38 -1.44 3.72 10.14
N VAL A 39 -1.80 2.46 9.93
CA VAL A 39 -3.03 1.83 10.42
C VAL A 39 -2.70 0.71 11.40
N ASP A 40 -3.55 0.50 12.39
CA ASP A 40 -3.44 -0.66 13.29
C ASP A 40 -4.11 -1.88 12.65
N LEU A 41 -3.35 -2.95 12.46
CA LEU A 41 -3.85 -4.25 12.01
C LEU A 41 -3.60 -5.30 13.07
N GLY A 42 -4.55 -5.46 13.98
CA GLY A 42 -4.48 -6.45 15.05
C GLY A 42 -3.36 -6.15 16.05
N GLY A 43 -3.22 -4.88 16.46
CA GLY A 43 -2.19 -4.43 17.39
C GLY A 43 -0.81 -4.22 16.74
N LYS A 44 -0.72 -4.28 15.42
CA LYS A 44 0.52 -4.07 14.67
C LYS A 44 0.40 -2.84 13.77
N PRO A 45 1.25 -1.80 13.98
CA PRO A 45 1.28 -0.65 13.09
C PRO A 45 1.76 -1.09 11.71
N THR A 46 0.96 -0.80 10.69
CA THR A 46 1.22 -1.15 9.29
C THR A 46 1.04 0.07 8.42
N LEU A 47 1.93 0.28 7.45
CA LEU A 47 1.80 1.37 6.49
C LEU A 47 0.67 1.06 5.50
N ARG A 48 -0.18 2.03 5.23
CA ARG A 48 -1.16 2.04 4.15
C ARG A 48 -0.77 3.14 3.16
N TYR A 49 -0.74 2.79 1.89
CA TYR A 49 -0.42 3.68 0.78
C TYR A 49 -1.70 3.99 0.02
N ILE A 50 -1.88 5.24 -0.40
CA ILE A 50 -3.03 5.69 -1.19
C ILE A 50 -2.52 6.24 -2.52
N MET A 51 -3.10 5.75 -3.62
CA MET A 51 -2.82 6.20 -4.99
C MET A 51 -4.11 6.55 -5.70
N HIS A 52 -4.07 7.58 -6.54
CA HIS A 52 -5.15 7.93 -7.46
C HIS A 52 -4.76 7.50 -8.87
N ASP A 53 -5.50 6.57 -9.43
CA ASP A 53 -5.39 6.17 -10.83
C ASP A 53 -6.07 7.24 -11.70
N GLU A 54 -5.26 7.99 -12.46
CA GLU A 54 -5.73 9.08 -13.32
C GLU A 54 -6.45 8.55 -14.58
N GLU A 55 -6.29 7.27 -14.95
CA GLU A 55 -6.93 6.67 -16.11
C GLU A 55 -8.34 6.17 -15.78
N GLU A 56 -8.51 5.55 -14.60
CA GLU A 56 -9.79 5.04 -14.14
C GLU A 56 -10.60 6.05 -13.29
N ASP A 57 -10.01 7.20 -12.94
CA ASP A 57 -10.54 8.18 -11.98
C ASP A 57 -10.93 7.53 -10.65
N ARG A 58 -10.07 6.62 -10.16
CA ARG A 58 -10.30 5.83 -8.94
C ARG A 58 -9.20 6.01 -7.93
N THR A 59 -9.56 5.98 -6.66
CA THR A 59 -8.59 6.01 -5.57
C THR A 59 -8.45 4.64 -4.95
N TYR A 60 -7.23 4.12 -4.99
CA TYR A 60 -6.85 2.83 -4.46
C TYR A 60 -6.02 2.99 -3.19
N SER A 61 -6.16 2.05 -2.27
CA SER A 61 -5.29 1.87 -1.12
C SER A 61 -4.73 0.45 -1.08
N PHE A 62 -3.49 0.31 -0.63
CA PHE A 62 -2.86 -0.99 -0.44
C PHE A 62 -1.96 -0.98 0.79
N LEU A 63 -1.81 -2.16 1.39
CA LEU A 63 -0.97 -2.33 2.57
C LEU A 63 0.49 -2.45 2.18
N GLY A 64 1.34 -1.84 2.99
CA GLY A 64 2.77 -1.97 2.87
C GLY A 64 3.25 -3.38 3.19
N THR A 65 4.30 -3.75 2.49
CA THR A 65 5.05 -5.00 2.70
C THR A 65 6.48 -4.64 3.04
N VAL A 66 7.25 -5.60 3.56
CA VAL A 66 8.69 -5.41 3.82
C VAL A 66 9.39 -4.80 2.61
N ASP A 67 9.09 -5.28 1.40
CA ASP A 67 9.75 -4.80 0.18
C ASP A 67 9.24 -3.40 -0.25
N LEU A 68 7.92 -3.15 -0.24
CA LEU A 68 7.36 -1.83 -0.58
C LEU A 68 7.85 -0.73 0.37
N ASN A 69 7.93 -1.04 1.66
CA ASN A 69 8.38 -0.10 2.69
C ASN A 69 9.84 0.31 2.52
N THR A 70 10.64 -0.42 1.74
CA THR A 70 12.01 -0.02 1.38
C THR A 70 12.08 0.82 0.10
N LYS A 71 11.00 0.93 -0.66
CA LYS A 71 10.99 1.55 -2.00
C LYS A 71 10.15 2.81 -2.10
N ILE A 72 9.06 2.90 -1.34
CA ILE A 72 8.18 4.06 -1.30
C ILE A 72 8.61 4.96 -0.14
N ARG A 73 8.67 6.27 -0.38
CA ARG A 73 9.02 7.28 0.61
C ARG A 73 7.97 8.39 0.63
N SER A 74 7.88 9.09 1.76
CA SER A 74 7.01 10.29 1.86
C SER A 74 7.39 11.37 0.84
N SER A 75 8.65 11.42 0.40
CA SER A 75 9.13 12.32 -0.67
C SER A 75 8.58 11.98 -2.07
N ASP A 76 7.88 10.87 -2.23
CA ASP A 76 7.26 10.48 -3.49
C ASP A 76 5.81 10.97 -3.59
N VAL A 77 5.25 11.51 -2.50
CA VAL A 77 3.90 12.07 -2.50
C VAL A 77 3.80 13.16 -3.56
N GLY A 78 2.75 13.10 -4.37
CA GLY A 78 2.50 13.97 -5.52
C GLY A 78 3.05 13.45 -6.85
N LYS A 79 3.98 12.49 -6.85
CA LYS A 79 4.56 11.90 -8.07
C LYS A 79 3.69 10.79 -8.64
N ILE A 80 3.84 10.52 -9.92
CA ILE A 80 3.32 9.31 -10.55
C ILE A 80 4.23 8.13 -10.20
N LEU A 81 3.66 7.10 -9.60
CA LEU A 81 4.32 5.83 -9.33
C LEU A 81 3.69 4.72 -10.20
N GLU A 82 4.53 3.81 -10.66
CA GLU A 82 4.11 2.50 -11.18
C GLU A 82 4.68 1.41 -10.28
N ILE A 83 3.80 0.60 -9.71
CA ILE A 83 4.14 -0.50 -8.80
C ILE A 83 3.77 -1.80 -9.48
N ARG A 84 4.75 -2.69 -9.69
CA ARG A 84 4.54 -3.99 -10.33
C ARG A 84 4.94 -5.12 -9.40
N TYR A 85 4.04 -6.07 -9.18
CA TYR A 85 4.31 -7.25 -8.37
C TYR A 85 5.10 -8.28 -9.16
N GLY A 86 6.27 -8.67 -8.64
CA GLY A 86 7.18 -9.63 -9.25
C GLY A 86 7.04 -11.06 -8.74
N GLY A 87 6.12 -11.32 -7.81
CA GLY A 87 5.98 -12.62 -7.15
C GLY A 87 6.66 -12.70 -5.78
N LYS A 88 6.66 -13.90 -5.20
CA LYS A 88 7.33 -14.18 -3.93
C LYS A 88 8.81 -14.47 -4.17
N ASP A 89 9.64 -14.15 -3.20
CA ASP A 89 11.05 -14.52 -3.19
C ASP A 89 11.19 -16.05 -3.36
N PRO A 90 11.90 -16.53 -4.41
CA PRO A 90 12.07 -17.96 -4.64
C PRO A 90 12.95 -18.64 -3.59
N ASN A 91 13.79 -17.88 -2.88
CA ASN A 91 14.73 -18.40 -1.88
C ASN A 91 14.50 -17.75 -0.51
N PRO A 92 13.37 -18.04 0.17
CA PRO A 92 13.15 -17.53 1.51
C PRO A 92 14.20 -18.09 2.48
N GLU A 93 14.62 -17.29 3.46
CA GLU A 93 15.44 -17.78 4.57
C GLU A 93 14.70 -18.93 5.30
N PRO A 94 15.41 -20.02 5.68
CA PRO A 94 14.79 -21.14 6.39
C PRO A 94 14.03 -20.67 7.63
N GLY A 95 12.77 -21.09 7.75
CA GLY A 95 11.87 -20.71 8.86
C GLY A 95 11.20 -19.33 8.71
N LYS A 96 11.43 -18.60 7.61
CA LYS A 96 10.73 -17.34 7.30
C LYS A 96 9.77 -17.50 6.12
N ASN A 97 8.70 -16.70 6.14
CA ASN A 97 7.75 -16.62 5.04
C ASN A 97 8.39 -15.93 3.82
N ALA A 98 8.09 -16.43 2.62
CA ALA A 98 8.55 -15.81 1.38
C ALA A 98 7.99 -14.39 1.21
N ILE A 99 8.89 -13.44 0.96
CA ILE A 99 8.59 -12.01 0.86
C ILE A 99 8.03 -11.69 -0.52
N LYS A 100 6.93 -10.92 -0.61
CA LYS A 100 6.45 -10.36 -1.88
C LYS A 100 7.45 -9.33 -2.40
N ARG A 101 7.86 -9.44 -3.66
CA ARG A 101 8.81 -8.55 -4.32
C ARG A 101 8.11 -7.62 -5.30
N PHE A 102 8.50 -6.35 -5.32
CA PHE A 102 7.91 -5.32 -6.17
C PHE A 102 8.96 -4.56 -6.96
N LYS A 103 8.62 -4.10 -8.16
CA LYS A 103 9.35 -3.03 -8.85
C LYS A 103 8.54 -1.75 -8.69
N VAL A 104 9.20 -0.66 -8.31
CA VAL A 104 8.56 0.65 -8.16
C VAL A 104 9.31 1.63 -9.04
N PHE A 105 8.60 2.27 -9.95
CA PHE A 105 9.13 3.29 -10.84
C PHE A 105 8.46 4.62 -10.50
N ALA A 106 9.25 5.62 -10.12
CA ALA A 106 8.77 6.98 -9.96
C ALA A 106 9.07 7.76 -11.24
N GLN A 107 8.06 8.41 -11.80
CA GLN A 107 8.28 9.33 -12.91
C GLN A 107 9.13 10.49 -12.40
N LYS A 108 10.23 10.81 -13.10
CA LYS A 108 11.01 12.00 -12.78
C LYS A 108 10.21 13.21 -13.24
N ASP A 109 10.04 14.18 -12.34
CA ASP A 109 9.61 15.53 -12.75
C ASP A 109 10.57 16.04 -13.84
N LYS A 110 9.97 16.64 -14.86
CA LYS A 110 10.62 17.05 -16.11
C LYS A 110 11.44 18.32 -15.93
#